data_AF-A0A7V4LGN3-F1
#
_entry.id   AF-A0A7V4LGN3-F1
#
_cell.length_a   1.000
_cell.length_b   1.000
_cell.length_c   1.000
_cell.angle_alpha   90.00
_cell.angle_beta   90.00
_cell.angle_gamma   90.00
#
_symmetry.space_group_name_H-M   'P 1'
#
loop_
_entity.id
_entity.type
_entity.pdbx_description
1 polymer ?
#
loop_
_entity_poly.entity_id
_entity_poly.type
_entity_poly.pdbx_seq_one_letter_code
_entity_poly.pdbx_strand_id
1 'polypeptide(L)'
;MTVTGPLSFDTGPCNPLVFPGIRPVASVLPGTPGLCVLSANSWTIAAGATLTASGPNALVLLSRGPVRIDGTLDVSAIGTTRPGPGGGGGGPEGTVAPGPCGGQVGSGSGGSDSGSGGGGHGGTGGTGGGTNWVPSGGAGGAASGAATLVPLAGGCGGAGGRRGDGSGGGPGGAGGGAVQISSADSIVVGMAGRIRAAGGGAANGRLYSAGGGGGAGGAILLEAPAVTVEGTLAANGGGGGASDGGGSGSDGTWTTERAAGGTPATVGSHVEGAGGRGGAGDGLDGLQPANGYYNGGGGGGAAGRIRINTHRAAPVLTSATISPTPASGGCTTGAIAVTP
;
A
#
# COMPACT_ATOMS: atom_id res chain seq x y z
N MET A 1 -20.50 -11.15 14.20
CA MET A 1 -20.01 -9.77 14.43
C MET A 1 -20.51 -8.92 13.27
N THR A 2 -21.16 -7.80 13.56
CA THR A 2 -21.76 -6.94 12.52
C THR A 2 -21.30 -5.50 12.73
N VAL A 3 -20.60 -4.95 11.75
CA VAL A 3 -20.23 -3.52 11.70
C VAL A 3 -21.31 -2.80 10.89
N THR A 4 -22.04 -1.89 11.54
CA THR A 4 -23.19 -1.18 10.95
C THR A 4 -22.93 0.31 10.72
N GLY A 5 -21.77 0.82 11.13
CA GLY A 5 -21.35 2.22 10.94
C GLY A 5 -19.83 2.35 10.91
N PRO A 6 -19.30 3.59 10.92
CA PRO A 6 -17.87 3.83 10.98
C PRO A 6 -17.25 3.24 12.26
N LEU A 7 -16.18 2.50 12.10
CA LEU A 7 -15.45 1.86 13.19
C LEU A 7 -13.95 1.90 12.92
N SER A 8 -13.19 2.44 13.87
CA SER A 8 -11.72 2.43 13.83
C SER A 8 -11.17 1.40 14.79
N PHE A 9 -10.18 0.63 14.34
CA PHE A 9 -9.55 -0.43 15.12
C PHE A 9 -8.02 -0.33 15.09
N ASP A 10 -7.40 -0.35 16.27
CA ASP A 10 -5.94 -0.38 16.41
C ASP A 10 -5.44 -1.83 16.58
N THR A 11 -4.66 -2.29 15.61
CA THR A 11 -4.09 -3.65 15.61
C THR A 11 -2.90 -3.79 16.55
N GLY A 12 -2.32 -2.70 17.05
CA GLY A 12 -1.18 -2.69 17.97
C GLY A 12 -1.46 -3.42 19.28
N PRO A 13 -2.42 -2.96 20.10
CA PRO A 13 -2.79 -3.66 21.33
C PRO A 13 -3.60 -4.93 21.06
N CYS A 14 -4.14 -5.09 19.85
CA CYS A 14 -5.07 -6.16 19.46
C CYS A 14 -6.18 -6.39 20.50
N ASN A 15 -6.73 -5.29 21.03
CA ASN A 15 -7.60 -5.32 22.21
C ASN A 15 -9.08 -5.41 21.78
N PRO A 16 -9.89 -6.34 22.33
CA PRO A 16 -11.26 -6.57 21.90
C PRO A 16 -12.28 -5.60 22.51
N LEU A 17 -11.88 -4.57 23.26
CA LEU A 17 -12.83 -3.61 23.88
C LEU A 17 -13.74 -2.91 22.86
N VAL A 18 -13.38 -2.92 21.57
CA VAL A 18 -14.20 -2.39 20.46
C VAL A 18 -15.23 -3.41 19.96
N PHE A 19 -15.07 -4.70 20.28
CA PHE A 19 -15.87 -5.81 19.79
C PHE A 19 -16.29 -6.78 20.93
N PRO A 20 -17.48 -6.62 21.51
CA PRO A 20 -17.97 -7.54 22.54
C PRO A 20 -18.03 -8.98 22.01
N GLY A 21 -17.38 -9.92 22.70
CA GLY A 21 -17.42 -11.35 22.38
C GLY A 21 -16.36 -11.86 21.38
N ILE A 22 -15.39 -11.04 21.00
CA ILE A 22 -14.25 -11.46 20.17
C ILE A 22 -13.07 -11.91 21.04
N ARG A 23 -12.41 -13.00 20.65
CA ARG A 23 -11.15 -13.46 21.27
C ARG A 23 -9.97 -13.02 20.39
N PRO A 24 -9.12 -12.10 20.86
CA PRO A 24 -7.90 -11.77 20.14
C PRO A 24 -6.80 -12.78 20.42
N VAL A 25 -5.99 -13.03 19.40
CA VAL A 25 -4.68 -13.66 19.56
C VAL A 25 -3.68 -12.78 18.83
N ALA A 26 -2.72 -12.23 19.58
CA ALA A 26 -1.53 -11.65 18.98
C ALA A 26 -0.51 -12.77 18.77
N SER A 27 -0.02 -12.93 17.55
CA SER A 27 1.10 -13.84 17.27
C SER A 27 2.27 -13.06 16.73
N VAL A 28 3.43 -13.20 17.37
CA VAL A 28 4.71 -12.67 16.90
C VAL A 28 5.61 -13.87 16.65
N LEU A 29 5.74 -14.30 15.39
CA LEU A 29 6.82 -15.22 15.02
C LEU A 29 8.07 -14.38 14.74
N PRO A 30 9.25 -14.75 15.28
CA PRO A 30 10.50 -14.04 15.01
C PRO A 30 10.73 -13.86 13.50
N GLY A 31 10.97 -12.62 13.06
CA GLY A 31 11.21 -12.31 11.64
C GLY A 31 9.97 -12.18 10.76
N THR A 32 8.75 -12.19 11.33
CA THR A 32 7.49 -11.91 10.60
C THR A 32 6.76 -10.70 11.19
N PRO A 33 5.92 -10.00 10.40
CA PRO A 33 5.02 -8.99 10.95
C PRO A 33 4.11 -9.60 12.02
N GLY A 34 3.90 -8.88 13.13
CA GLY A 34 2.94 -9.31 14.14
C GLY A 34 1.53 -9.40 13.53
N LEU A 35 0.74 -10.38 13.97
CA LEU A 35 -0.66 -10.52 13.55
C LEU A 35 -1.58 -10.10 14.68
N CYS A 36 -2.66 -9.39 14.35
CA CYS A 36 -3.81 -9.22 15.22
C CYS A 36 -4.98 -10.03 14.68
N VAL A 37 -5.29 -11.14 15.36
CA VAL A 37 -6.35 -12.06 14.95
C VAL A 37 -7.64 -11.75 15.69
N LEU A 38 -8.71 -11.42 14.97
CA LEU A 38 -10.06 -11.24 15.49
C LEU A 38 -10.93 -12.43 15.09
N SER A 39 -11.37 -13.24 16.06
CA SER A 39 -12.22 -14.40 15.81
C SER A 39 -13.70 -14.14 16.14
N ALA A 40 -14.60 -14.52 15.23
CA ALA A 40 -16.05 -14.47 15.43
C ALA A 40 -16.77 -15.69 14.79
N ASN A 41 -18.04 -15.89 15.12
CA ASN A 41 -18.87 -16.92 14.46
C ASN A 41 -19.17 -16.56 13.00
N SER A 42 -19.36 -15.28 12.71
CA SER A 42 -19.58 -14.74 11.36
C SER A 42 -19.13 -13.28 11.36
N TRP A 43 -18.85 -12.74 10.18
CA TRP A 43 -18.53 -11.32 10.00
C TRP A 43 -19.46 -10.68 8.99
N THR A 44 -19.98 -9.52 9.32
CA THR A 44 -20.72 -8.68 8.37
C THR A 44 -20.20 -7.25 8.50
N ILE A 45 -19.75 -6.65 7.40
CA ILE A 45 -19.61 -5.20 7.28
C ILE A 45 -20.76 -4.74 6.40
N ALA A 46 -21.75 -4.11 7.02
CA ALA A 46 -22.99 -3.72 6.34
C ALA A 46 -22.74 -2.65 5.27
N ALA A 47 -23.65 -2.55 4.30
CA ALA A 47 -23.61 -1.49 3.30
C ALA A 47 -23.56 -0.10 3.96
N GLY A 48 -22.68 0.77 3.46
CA GLY A 48 -22.43 2.11 4.03
C GLY A 48 -21.57 2.13 5.30
N ALA A 49 -21.29 0.99 5.94
CA ALA A 49 -20.38 0.91 7.08
C ALA A 49 -18.91 0.90 6.61
N THR A 50 -18.00 1.38 7.47
CA THR A 50 -16.56 1.35 7.23
C THR A 50 -15.85 0.83 8.46
N LEU A 51 -15.10 -0.26 8.35
CA LEU A 51 -14.12 -0.70 9.32
C LEU A 51 -12.73 -0.27 8.83
N THR A 52 -12.13 0.69 9.53
CA THR A 52 -10.76 1.14 9.28
C THR A 52 -9.85 0.51 10.32
N ALA A 53 -8.79 -0.18 9.88
CA ALA A 53 -7.76 -0.68 10.77
C ALA A 53 -6.43 0.04 10.54
N SER A 54 -5.70 0.24 11.63
CA SER A 54 -4.35 0.83 11.63
C SER A 54 -3.52 0.18 12.73
N GLY A 55 -2.19 0.25 12.64
CA GLY A 55 -1.30 -0.24 13.68
C GLY A 55 -0.16 -1.11 13.14
N PRO A 56 0.77 -1.54 14.00
CA PRO A 56 1.96 -2.26 13.57
C PRO A 56 1.71 -3.71 13.15
N ASN A 57 0.54 -4.29 13.47
CA ASN A 57 0.24 -5.70 13.21
C ASN A 57 -0.71 -5.86 12.02
N ALA A 58 -0.46 -6.86 11.16
CA ALA A 58 -1.39 -7.21 10.08
C ALA A 58 -2.72 -7.73 10.67
N LEU A 59 -3.84 -7.40 10.03
CA LEU A 59 -5.16 -7.78 10.51
C LEU A 59 -5.56 -9.17 10.00
N VAL A 60 -6.08 -10.03 10.87
CA VAL A 60 -6.71 -11.30 10.48
C VAL A 60 -8.14 -11.35 11.01
N LEU A 61 -9.11 -11.50 10.12
CA LEU A 61 -10.50 -11.79 10.48
C LEU A 61 -10.73 -13.29 10.32
N LEU A 62 -10.89 -13.99 11.44
CA LEU A 62 -11.16 -15.43 11.49
C LEU A 62 -12.65 -15.67 11.76
N SER A 63 -13.25 -16.53 10.94
CA SER A 63 -14.69 -16.82 10.96
C SER A 63 -14.98 -18.32 10.92
N ARG A 64 -15.89 -18.80 11.77
CA ARG A 64 -16.43 -20.18 11.66
C ARG A 64 -17.52 -20.31 10.60
N GLY A 65 -18.28 -19.24 10.38
CA GLY A 65 -19.38 -19.17 9.43
C GLY A 65 -19.12 -18.08 8.37
N PRO A 66 -20.16 -17.62 7.68
CA PRO A 66 -19.99 -16.77 6.51
C PRO A 66 -19.42 -15.40 6.88
N VAL A 67 -18.66 -14.83 5.93
CA VAL A 67 -18.18 -13.46 5.96
C VAL A 67 -18.84 -12.70 4.80
N ARG A 68 -19.52 -11.60 5.13
CA ARG A 68 -20.15 -10.71 4.15
C ARG A 68 -19.58 -9.29 4.28
N ILE A 69 -19.02 -8.76 3.19
CA ILE A 69 -18.52 -7.39 3.11
C ILE A 69 -19.37 -6.65 2.07
N ASP A 70 -20.35 -5.88 2.54
CA ASP A 70 -21.17 -4.99 1.71
C ASP A 70 -20.80 -3.51 1.89
N GLY A 71 -20.06 -3.19 2.96
CA GLY A 71 -19.42 -1.90 3.21
C GLY A 71 -17.91 -1.90 2.89
N THR A 72 -17.14 -1.09 3.60
CA THR A 72 -15.69 -0.95 3.39
C THR A 72 -14.88 -1.55 4.54
N LEU A 73 -13.88 -2.36 4.21
CA LEU A 73 -12.76 -2.73 5.07
C LEU A 73 -11.51 -2.01 4.56
N ASP A 74 -11.01 -1.03 5.32
CA ASP A 74 -9.88 -0.19 4.93
C ASP A 74 -8.66 -0.46 5.82
N VAL A 75 -7.62 -1.05 5.22
CA VAL A 75 -6.29 -1.24 5.81
C VAL A 75 -5.23 -0.42 5.06
N SER A 76 -5.65 0.63 4.34
CA SER A 76 -4.75 1.48 3.57
C SER A 76 -3.88 2.36 4.47
N ALA A 77 -2.72 2.73 3.93
CA ALA A 77 -1.96 3.87 4.43
C ALA A 77 -2.69 5.20 4.13
N ILE A 78 -2.30 6.26 4.83
CA ILE A 78 -2.66 7.64 4.49
C ILE A 78 -1.41 8.48 4.43
N GLY A 79 -1.13 9.00 3.23
CA GLY A 79 0.02 9.86 2.94
C GLY A 79 1.33 9.33 3.53
N THR A 80 2.04 10.21 4.21
CA THR A 80 3.39 9.94 4.75
C THR A 80 3.38 9.53 6.22
N THR A 81 2.26 9.69 6.93
CA THR A 81 2.24 9.66 8.40
C THR A 81 1.60 8.41 8.99
N ARG A 82 0.71 7.73 8.25
CA ARG A 82 -0.01 6.56 8.76
C ARG A 82 0.16 5.34 7.86
N PRO A 83 1.07 4.42 8.19
CA PRO A 83 1.11 3.09 7.57
C PRO A 83 -0.19 2.33 7.83
N GLY A 84 -0.55 1.45 6.90
CA GLY A 84 -1.61 0.49 7.17
C GLY A 84 -1.15 -0.61 8.16
N PRO A 85 -2.08 -1.43 8.69
CA PRO A 85 -1.82 -2.60 9.52
C PRO A 85 -0.64 -3.46 9.02
N GLY A 86 0.49 -3.47 9.72
CA GLY A 86 1.68 -4.25 9.32
C GLY A 86 2.41 -3.73 8.07
N GLY A 87 2.09 -2.53 7.60
CA GLY A 87 2.80 -1.81 6.54
C GLY A 87 4.01 -1.02 7.08
N GLY A 88 4.98 -0.75 6.20
CA GLY A 88 6.19 0.00 6.53
C GLY A 88 5.97 1.51 6.57
N GLY A 89 6.68 2.20 7.47
CA GLY A 89 6.76 3.66 7.47
C GLY A 89 7.42 4.22 6.21
N GLY A 90 7.00 5.41 5.76
CA GLY A 90 7.77 6.19 4.81
C GLY A 90 9.06 6.72 5.44
N GLY A 91 10.10 6.94 4.64
CA GLY A 91 11.33 7.58 5.10
C GLY A 91 11.06 9.06 5.44
N PRO A 92 11.47 9.55 6.62
CA PRO A 92 11.63 10.98 6.87
C PRO A 92 12.49 11.66 5.81
N GLU A 93 12.41 12.98 5.73
CA GLU A 93 13.19 13.79 4.76
C GLU A 93 14.68 13.44 4.81
N GLY A 94 15.26 13.11 3.65
CA GLY A 94 16.66 12.74 3.49
C GLY A 94 17.03 11.34 3.99
N THR A 95 16.05 10.49 4.29
CA THR A 95 16.30 9.16 4.85
C THR A 95 15.61 8.04 4.06
N VAL A 96 16.23 6.86 4.07
CA VAL A 96 15.71 5.66 3.43
C VAL A 96 14.43 5.19 4.14
N ALA A 97 13.53 4.54 3.41
CA ALA A 97 12.44 3.82 4.07
C ALA A 97 12.97 2.56 4.77
N PRO A 98 12.37 2.13 5.88
CA PRO A 98 12.79 0.93 6.59
C PRO A 98 12.64 -0.35 5.76
N GLY A 99 13.57 -1.28 5.95
CA GLY A 99 13.54 -2.62 5.36
C GLY A 99 14.06 -2.70 3.92
N PRO A 100 14.33 -3.92 3.41
CA PRO A 100 14.97 -4.15 2.12
C PRO A 100 14.08 -3.78 0.91
N CYS A 101 12.77 -3.66 1.13
CA CYS A 101 11.77 -3.23 0.15
C CYS A 101 11.45 -1.74 0.27
N GLY A 102 12.10 -1.01 1.18
CA GLY A 102 11.97 0.43 1.29
C GLY A 102 12.69 1.14 0.13
N GLY A 103 12.11 2.24 -0.34
CA GLY A 103 12.77 3.11 -1.31
C GLY A 103 14.08 3.69 -0.78
N GLN A 104 14.99 4.04 -1.69
CA GLN A 104 16.28 4.65 -1.37
C GLN A 104 16.27 6.16 -1.62
N VAL A 105 17.05 6.90 -0.84
CA VAL A 105 17.19 8.36 -1.00
C VAL A 105 17.94 8.67 -2.29
N GLY A 106 17.55 9.77 -2.95
CA GLY A 106 18.32 10.33 -4.06
C GLY A 106 19.71 10.84 -3.64
N SER A 107 20.55 11.08 -4.65
CA SER A 107 21.83 11.77 -4.50
C SER A 107 21.73 13.22 -4.99
N GLY A 108 22.83 13.95 -5.01
CA GLY A 108 22.82 15.41 -5.13
C GLY A 108 24.23 16.00 -5.18
N SER A 109 24.41 17.02 -6.01
CA SER A 109 25.68 17.72 -6.25
C SER A 109 25.42 19.14 -6.73
N GLY A 110 26.18 20.12 -6.24
CA GLY A 110 26.17 21.49 -6.79
C GLY A 110 24.82 22.21 -6.74
N GLY A 111 24.00 21.94 -5.72
CA GLY A 111 22.66 22.53 -5.59
C GLY A 111 21.56 21.83 -6.41
N SER A 112 21.85 20.66 -6.97
CA SER A 112 20.89 19.79 -7.64
C SER A 112 20.69 18.50 -6.84
N ASP A 113 19.44 18.13 -6.57
CA ASP A 113 19.07 16.95 -5.80
C ASP A 113 18.14 16.04 -6.60
N SER A 114 18.58 14.82 -6.87
CA SER A 114 17.75 13.80 -7.51
C SER A 114 16.65 13.28 -6.56
N GLY A 115 15.54 12.84 -7.15
CA GLY A 115 14.37 12.33 -6.44
C GLY A 115 14.63 11.03 -5.69
N SER A 116 13.79 10.74 -4.69
CA SER A 116 13.87 9.49 -3.91
C SER A 116 13.03 8.36 -4.51
N GLY A 117 13.41 7.11 -4.28
CA GLY A 117 12.70 5.93 -4.79
C GLY A 117 11.43 5.60 -3.98
N GLY A 118 10.43 5.02 -4.66
CA GLY A 118 9.21 4.51 -4.05
C GLY A 118 9.39 3.15 -3.37
N GLY A 119 8.44 2.76 -2.52
CA GLY A 119 8.44 1.46 -1.85
C GLY A 119 8.07 0.30 -2.77
N GLY A 120 8.54 -0.90 -2.43
CA GLY A 120 8.24 -2.15 -3.16
C GLY A 120 7.35 -3.12 -2.39
N HIS A 121 6.45 -3.77 -3.11
CA HIS A 121 5.59 -4.89 -2.71
C HIS A 121 4.91 -5.37 -3.99
N GLY A 122 4.74 -6.67 -4.24
CA GLY A 122 4.15 -7.14 -5.50
C GLY A 122 5.07 -6.96 -6.72
N GLY A 123 5.33 -5.70 -7.08
CA GLY A 123 6.37 -5.24 -7.99
C GLY A 123 7.44 -4.39 -7.29
N THR A 124 8.34 -3.80 -8.06
CA THR A 124 9.37 -2.88 -7.57
C THR A 124 8.83 -1.45 -7.45
N GLY A 125 9.32 -0.70 -6.48
CA GLY A 125 9.10 0.75 -6.45
C GLY A 125 9.72 1.44 -7.67
N GLY A 126 9.17 2.58 -8.06
CA GLY A 126 9.78 3.42 -9.08
C GLY A 126 11.06 4.08 -8.55
N THR A 127 12.07 4.20 -9.40
CA THR A 127 13.24 5.03 -9.11
C THR A 127 12.83 6.51 -9.08
N GLY A 128 13.53 7.34 -8.31
CA GLY A 128 13.34 8.78 -8.35
C GLY A 128 13.80 9.39 -9.68
N GLY A 129 13.26 10.55 -10.04
CA GLY A 129 13.71 11.32 -11.19
C GLY A 129 15.13 11.84 -11.00
N GLY A 130 15.93 11.82 -12.05
CA GLY A 130 17.24 12.46 -12.06
C GLY A 130 17.15 13.96 -12.29
N THR A 131 18.32 14.57 -12.48
CA THR A 131 18.53 15.97 -12.81
C THR A 131 19.60 16.07 -13.90
N ASN A 132 19.85 17.26 -14.44
CA ASN A 132 20.91 17.44 -15.45
C ASN A 132 22.33 17.23 -14.88
N TRP A 133 22.51 17.35 -13.56
CA TRP A 133 23.80 17.17 -12.87
C TRP A 133 23.88 15.86 -12.09
N VAL A 134 22.73 15.24 -11.80
CA VAL A 134 22.60 14.00 -11.05
C VAL A 134 21.63 13.08 -11.80
N PRO A 135 22.11 12.31 -12.80
CA PRO A 135 21.23 11.67 -13.78
C PRO A 135 20.35 10.54 -13.24
N SER A 136 20.65 10.03 -12.03
CA SER A 136 19.90 8.95 -11.40
C SER A 136 19.34 9.37 -10.04
N GLY A 137 18.03 9.21 -9.85
CA GLY A 137 17.41 9.26 -8.54
C GLY A 137 17.68 8.03 -7.68
N GLY A 138 17.16 8.07 -6.46
CA GLY A 138 17.20 6.96 -5.52
C GLY A 138 16.52 5.73 -6.09
N ALA A 139 17.12 4.56 -5.88
CA ALA A 139 16.56 3.29 -6.32
C ALA A 139 15.20 3.04 -5.68
N GLY A 140 14.26 2.50 -6.46
CA GLY A 140 13.01 1.98 -5.92
C GLY A 140 13.24 0.76 -5.06
N GLY A 141 12.34 0.53 -4.10
CA GLY A 141 12.37 -0.64 -3.23
C GLY A 141 12.19 -1.94 -4.00
N ALA A 142 12.88 -3.00 -3.57
CA ALA A 142 12.75 -4.32 -4.17
C ALA A 142 11.33 -4.89 -4.02
N ALA A 143 10.90 -5.69 -4.99
CA ALA A 143 9.65 -6.43 -4.89
C ALA A 143 9.66 -7.32 -3.64
N SER A 144 8.56 -7.30 -2.90
CA SER A 144 8.36 -8.05 -1.66
C SER A 144 6.98 -8.71 -1.65
N GLY A 145 6.70 -9.51 -0.62
CA GLY A 145 5.43 -10.22 -0.49
C GLY A 145 5.34 -11.43 -1.43
N ALA A 146 5.44 -12.64 -0.86
CA ALA A 146 5.24 -13.86 -1.61
C ALA A 146 3.84 -13.88 -2.25
N ALA A 147 3.70 -14.46 -3.44
CA ALA A 147 2.39 -14.59 -4.09
C ALA A 147 1.38 -15.39 -3.25
N THR A 148 1.87 -16.26 -2.35
CA THR A 148 1.07 -17.01 -1.38
C THR A 148 0.59 -16.16 -0.19
N LEU A 149 1.16 -14.97 0.02
CA LEU A 149 0.98 -14.14 1.21
C LEU A 149 1.32 -14.87 2.53
N VAL A 150 2.34 -15.72 2.49
CA VAL A 150 2.91 -16.38 3.67
C VAL A 150 4.41 -16.03 3.77
N PRO A 151 4.85 -15.30 4.81
CA PRO A 151 4.03 -14.66 5.85
C PRO A 151 3.16 -13.50 5.29
N LEU A 152 2.09 -13.16 6.02
CA LEU A 152 1.24 -12.02 5.70
C LEU A 152 1.99 -10.72 6.05
N ALA A 153 2.29 -9.90 5.05
CA ALA A 153 3.05 -8.66 5.21
C ALA A 153 2.46 -7.52 4.39
N GLY A 154 2.48 -6.31 4.95
CA GLY A 154 2.04 -5.10 4.25
C GLY A 154 3.07 -4.61 3.23
N GLY A 155 2.71 -3.51 2.57
CA GLY A 155 3.57 -2.80 1.65
C GLY A 155 4.65 -2.01 2.37
N CYS A 156 5.72 -1.68 1.65
CA CYS A 156 6.84 -0.91 2.18
C CYS A 156 6.70 0.58 1.84
N GLY A 157 7.26 1.45 2.67
CA GLY A 157 7.25 2.89 2.42
C GLY A 157 8.27 3.31 1.35
N GLY A 158 8.06 4.49 0.77
CA GLY A 158 9.05 5.15 -0.08
C GLY A 158 10.02 6.00 0.74
N ALA A 159 11.20 6.31 0.18
CA ALA A 159 12.19 7.16 0.84
C ALA A 159 11.78 8.63 0.89
N GLY A 160 12.28 9.35 1.88
CA GLY A 160 12.14 10.81 1.92
C GLY A 160 13.09 11.49 0.92
N GLY A 161 12.62 12.55 0.29
CA GLY A 161 13.38 13.41 -0.61
C GLY A 161 14.59 14.04 0.07
N ARG A 162 15.68 14.22 -0.68
CA ARG A 162 16.88 14.89 -0.18
C ARG A 162 16.59 16.36 0.16
N ARG A 163 17.23 16.84 1.22
CA ARG A 163 17.22 18.24 1.66
C ARG A 163 18.27 19.02 0.85
N GLY A 164 17.84 20.01 0.08
CA GLY A 164 18.73 21.05 -0.44
C GLY A 164 18.90 22.18 0.58
N ASP A 165 19.97 22.97 0.46
CA ASP A 165 20.26 24.28 1.08
C ASP A 165 19.68 24.68 2.48
N GLY A 166 19.29 23.73 3.32
CA GLY A 166 18.59 23.95 4.60
C GLY A 166 17.05 23.89 4.52
N SER A 167 16.50 23.66 3.33
CA SER A 167 15.08 23.38 3.08
C SER A 167 14.72 21.90 3.33
N GLY A 168 13.43 21.62 3.53
CA GLY A 168 12.94 20.27 3.87
C GLY A 168 12.57 19.47 2.62
N GLY A 169 13.21 18.33 2.41
CA GLY A 169 12.81 17.36 1.37
C GLY A 169 11.47 16.73 1.68
N GLY A 170 10.78 16.18 0.68
CA GLY A 170 9.44 15.63 0.89
C GLY A 170 9.49 14.28 1.63
N PRO A 171 8.80 14.08 2.77
CA PRO A 171 8.69 12.75 3.37
C PRO A 171 8.10 11.71 2.40
N GLY A 172 8.59 10.47 2.49
CA GLY A 172 8.10 9.36 1.67
C GLY A 172 6.71 8.87 2.08
N GLY A 173 5.97 8.31 1.13
CA GLY A 173 4.65 7.73 1.38
C GLY A 173 4.74 6.44 2.20
N ALA A 174 3.77 6.22 3.09
CA ALA A 174 3.70 5.02 3.92
C ALA A 174 3.15 3.81 3.15
N GLY A 175 3.57 2.60 3.54
CA GLY A 175 3.13 1.36 2.91
C GLY A 175 1.73 0.92 3.36
N GLY A 176 0.94 0.39 2.41
CA GLY A 176 -0.40 -0.14 2.67
C GLY A 176 -0.37 -1.34 3.62
N GLY A 177 -1.46 -1.55 4.35
CA GLY A 177 -1.54 -2.62 5.34
C GLY A 177 -1.86 -3.98 4.73
N ALA A 178 -1.77 -5.01 5.57
CA ALA A 178 -2.12 -6.36 5.22
C ALA A 178 -3.37 -6.83 5.98
N VAL A 179 -4.24 -7.53 5.26
CA VAL A 179 -5.41 -8.18 5.82
C VAL A 179 -5.58 -9.60 5.28
N GLN A 180 -5.88 -10.53 6.19
CA GLN A 180 -6.37 -11.86 5.87
C GLN A 180 -7.81 -11.99 6.37
N ILE A 181 -8.67 -12.59 5.56
CA ILE A 181 -10.01 -13.02 5.95
C ILE A 181 -10.07 -14.52 5.72
N SER A 182 -10.25 -15.28 6.79
CA SER A 182 -10.41 -16.72 6.75
C SER A 182 -11.80 -17.12 7.26
N SER A 183 -12.52 -17.92 6.47
CA SER A 183 -13.82 -18.49 6.83
C SER A 183 -13.84 -19.99 6.62
N ALA A 184 -14.44 -20.73 7.55
CA ALA A 184 -14.72 -22.15 7.37
C ALA A 184 -15.97 -22.44 6.50
N ASP A 185 -16.66 -21.40 6.00
CA ASP A 185 -17.87 -21.50 5.19
C ASP A 185 -17.70 -20.77 3.85
N SER A 186 -17.84 -19.44 3.85
CA SER A 186 -17.78 -18.62 2.64
C SER A 186 -17.38 -17.18 2.91
N ILE A 187 -16.80 -16.54 1.90
CA ILE A 187 -16.55 -15.10 1.86
C ILE A 187 -17.28 -14.51 0.65
N VAL A 188 -18.09 -13.48 0.89
CA VAL A 188 -18.68 -12.69 -0.18
C VAL A 188 -18.36 -11.21 0.00
N VAL A 189 -17.73 -10.63 -1.02
CA VAL A 189 -17.57 -9.18 -1.16
C VAL A 189 -18.64 -8.72 -2.16
N GLY A 190 -19.75 -8.18 -1.65
CA GLY A 190 -20.88 -7.78 -2.47
C GLY A 190 -20.55 -6.60 -3.38
N MET A 191 -21.46 -6.24 -4.30
CA MET A 191 -21.25 -5.16 -5.28
C MET A 191 -20.81 -3.81 -4.68
N ALA A 192 -21.33 -3.45 -3.50
CA ALA A 192 -20.92 -2.23 -2.78
C ALA A 192 -19.71 -2.46 -1.85
N GLY A 193 -19.32 -3.72 -1.65
CA GLY A 193 -18.25 -4.18 -0.78
C GLY A 193 -16.88 -3.76 -1.28
N ARG A 194 -16.01 -3.31 -0.36
CA ARG A 194 -14.66 -2.86 -0.68
C ARG A 194 -13.66 -3.37 0.35
N ILE A 195 -12.53 -3.90 -0.12
CA ILE A 195 -11.36 -4.20 0.70
C ILE A 195 -10.16 -3.43 0.14
N ARG A 196 -9.56 -2.57 0.96
CA ARG A 196 -8.56 -1.58 0.52
C ARG A 196 -7.27 -1.71 1.32
N ALA A 197 -6.16 -1.81 0.60
CA ALA A 197 -4.81 -1.91 1.13
C ALA A 197 -3.88 -0.95 0.36
N ALA A 198 -4.33 0.27 0.10
CA ALA A 198 -3.58 1.22 -0.71
C ALA A 198 -2.33 1.75 0.01
N GLY A 199 -1.27 2.03 -0.75
CA GLY A 199 -0.09 2.76 -0.29
C GLY A 199 -0.35 4.27 -0.28
N GLY A 200 0.39 4.98 0.58
CA GLY A 200 0.29 6.42 0.74
C GLY A 200 1.07 7.18 -0.33
N GLY A 201 0.55 8.34 -0.73
CA GLY A 201 1.24 9.32 -1.55
C GLY A 201 2.36 10.01 -0.76
N ALA A 202 3.42 10.37 -1.46
CA ALA A 202 4.54 11.07 -0.86
C ALA A 202 4.37 12.58 -0.91
N ALA A 203 5.01 13.28 0.04
CA ALA A 203 5.02 14.73 0.05
C ALA A 203 6.00 15.29 -0.98
N ASN A 204 5.71 16.50 -1.47
CA ASN A 204 6.63 17.26 -2.29
C ASN A 204 7.85 17.75 -1.49
N GLY A 205 8.97 17.95 -2.19
CA GLY A 205 10.09 18.72 -1.65
C GLY A 205 9.72 20.19 -1.52
N ARG A 206 10.28 20.89 -0.54
CA ARG A 206 10.25 22.36 -0.49
C ARG A 206 11.15 22.95 -1.59
N LEU A 207 11.21 24.28 -1.69
CA LEU A 207 12.13 24.98 -2.60
C LEU A 207 13.54 24.41 -2.45
N TYR A 208 14.19 24.15 -3.58
CA TYR A 208 15.53 23.57 -3.70
C TYR A 208 15.68 22.14 -3.17
N SER A 209 14.58 21.43 -2.93
CA SER A 209 14.61 20.07 -2.37
C SER A 209 13.87 19.07 -3.25
N ALA A 210 14.29 17.82 -3.17
CA ALA A 210 13.72 16.71 -3.92
C ALA A 210 12.41 16.18 -3.32
N GLY A 211 11.60 15.54 -4.16
CA GLY A 211 10.35 14.90 -3.76
C GLY A 211 10.55 13.53 -3.10
N GLY A 212 9.64 13.16 -2.19
CA GLY A 212 9.60 11.83 -1.57
C GLY A 212 9.05 10.75 -2.51
N GLY A 213 9.45 9.51 -2.31
CA GLY A 213 8.93 8.35 -3.05
C GLY A 213 7.61 7.83 -2.48
N GLY A 214 6.69 7.39 -3.34
CA GLY A 214 5.38 6.86 -2.96
C GLY A 214 5.47 5.52 -2.21
N GLY A 215 4.50 5.25 -1.33
CA GLY A 215 4.40 3.98 -0.61
C GLY A 215 3.77 2.87 -1.45
N ALA A 216 4.22 1.63 -1.27
CA ALA A 216 3.64 0.49 -1.97
C ALA A 216 2.27 0.11 -1.39
N GLY A 217 1.41 -0.47 -2.23
CA GLY A 217 0.20 -1.16 -1.78
C GLY A 217 0.52 -2.37 -0.91
N GLY A 218 -0.45 -2.81 -0.12
CA GLY A 218 -0.31 -3.91 0.83
C GLY A 218 -0.88 -5.24 0.35
N ALA A 219 -1.39 -6.04 1.27
CA ALA A 219 -1.76 -7.42 1.02
C ALA A 219 -3.23 -7.71 1.37
N ILE A 220 -3.93 -8.41 0.48
CA ILE A 220 -5.30 -8.90 0.71
C ILE A 220 -5.32 -10.42 0.49
N LEU A 221 -5.54 -11.19 1.55
CA LEU A 221 -5.68 -12.65 1.50
C LEU A 221 -7.12 -13.04 1.86
N LEU A 222 -7.83 -13.69 0.94
CA LEU A 222 -9.14 -14.29 1.19
C LEU A 222 -9.01 -15.80 1.18
N GLU A 223 -9.52 -16.47 2.20
CA GLU A 223 -9.45 -17.93 2.32
C GLU A 223 -10.76 -18.51 2.85
N ALA A 224 -11.49 -19.24 2.00
CA ALA A 224 -12.73 -19.91 2.39
C ALA A 224 -13.11 -21.00 1.40
N PRO A 225 -13.91 -22.02 1.79
CA PRO A 225 -14.37 -23.04 0.86
C PRO A 225 -14.95 -22.46 -0.44
N ALA A 226 -15.76 -21.41 -0.34
CA ALA A 226 -16.23 -20.61 -1.47
C ALA A 226 -15.92 -19.11 -1.28
N VAL A 227 -15.43 -18.46 -2.33
CA VAL A 227 -15.22 -17.01 -2.38
C VAL A 227 -15.91 -16.42 -3.60
N THR A 228 -16.75 -15.42 -3.35
CA THR A 228 -17.40 -14.61 -4.39
C THR A 228 -17.02 -13.14 -4.22
N VAL A 229 -16.55 -12.52 -5.29
CA VAL A 229 -16.21 -11.10 -5.34
C VAL A 229 -17.03 -10.45 -6.44
N GLU A 230 -17.89 -9.52 -6.04
CA GLU A 230 -18.67 -8.64 -6.93
C GLU A 230 -18.23 -7.18 -6.82
N GLY A 231 -17.65 -6.80 -5.67
CA GLY A 231 -17.18 -5.45 -5.38
C GLY A 231 -15.71 -5.21 -5.72
N THR A 232 -15.01 -4.50 -4.83
CA THR A 232 -13.63 -4.02 -5.08
C THR A 232 -12.61 -4.65 -4.15
N LEU A 233 -11.51 -5.15 -4.73
CA LEU A 233 -10.27 -5.46 -4.02
C LEU A 233 -9.15 -4.58 -4.58
N ALA A 234 -8.58 -3.69 -3.77
CA ALA A 234 -7.59 -2.72 -4.23
C ALA A 234 -6.36 -2.64 -3.30
N ALA A 235 -5.19 -2.95 -3.84
CA ALA A 235 -3.89 -2.84 -3.18
C ALA A 235 -2.93 -1.98 -4.01
N ASN A 236 -3.36 -0.80 -4.44
CA ASN A 236 -2.57 0.06 -5.34
C ASN A 236 -1.48 0.83 -4.60
N GLY A 237 -0.37 1.12 -5.29
CA GLY A 237 0.70 1.99 -4.79
C GLY A 237 0.33 3.48 -4.87
N GLY A 238 0.91 4.28 -3.98
CA GLY A 238 0.80 5.73 -3.99
C GLY A 238 1.76 6.40 -4.98
N GLY A 239 1.45 7.64 -5.36
CA GLY A 239 2.32 8.48 -6.19
C GLY A 239 3.49 9.09 -5.41
N GLY A 240 4.60 9.34 -6.09
CA GLY A 240 5.71 10.13 -5.56
C GLY A 240 5.39 11.63 -5.56
N GLY A 241 6.09 12.40 -4.73
CA GLY A 241 5.98 13.85 -4.67
C GLY A 241 6.87 14.54 -5.70
N ALA A 242 6.49 15.73 -6.15
CA ALA A 242 7.34 16.58 -6.97
C ALA A 242 8.43 17.29 -6.13
N SER A 243 9.39 17.94 -6.78
CA SER A 243 10.39 18.81 -6.14
C SER A 243 9.96 20.28 -6.08
N ASP A 244 10.75 21.11 -5.40
CA ASP A 244 10.70 22.59 -5.49
C ASP A 244 9.35 23.25 -5.19
N GLY A 245 8.59 22.70 -4.25
CA GLY A 245 7.27 23.22 -3.90
C GLY A 245 6.18 22.83 -4.90
N GLY A 246 6.44 21.84 -5.76
CA GLY A 246 5.42 21.23 -6.61
C GLY A 246 4.36 20.46 -5.82
N GLY A 247 3.54 19.66 -6.52
CA GLY A 247 2.47 18.90 -5.90
C GLY A 247 2.95 17.67 -5.14
N SER A 248 2.22 17.29 -4.08
CA SER A 248 2.36 15.97 -3.45
C SER A 248 1.77 14.87 -4.34
N GLY A 249 2.24 13.63 -4.16
CA GLY A 249 1.65 12.45 -4.79
C GLY A 249 0.31 12.09 -4.14
N SER A 250 -0.56 11.44 -4.91
CA SER A 250 -1.84 10.93 -4.42
C SER A 250 -1.67 9.56 -3.75
N ASP A 251 -2.51 9.26 -2.75
CA ASP A 251 -2.66 7.91 -2.22
C ASP A 251 -3.15 6.93 -3.30
N GLY A 252 -2.90 5.63 -3.10
CA GLY A 252 -3.36 4.57 -3.98
C GLY A 252 -4.87 4.61 -4.21
N THR A 253 -5.28 4.51 -5.47
CA THR A 253 -6.69 4.54 -5.89
C THR A 253 -7.38 3.20 -5.63
N TRP A 254 -8.70 3.14 -5.88
CA TRP A 254 -9.52 1.94 -5.69
C TRP A 254 -9.97 1.35 -7.03
N THR A 255 -9.49 1.95 -8.11
CA THR A 255 -9.74 1.56 -9.49
C THR A 255 -8.52 0.82 -10.02
N THR A 256 -8.51 0.48 -11.30
CA THR A 256 -7.31 -0.02 -11.98
C THR A 256 -6.36 1.10 -12.41
N GLU A 257 -6.69 2.36 -12.13
CA GLU A 257 -5.87 3.51 -12.49
C GLU A 257 -4.75 3.73 -11.48
N ARG A 258 -3.57 4.05 -11.99
CA ARG A 258 -2.41 4.42 -11.16
C ARG A 258 -2.69 5.72 -10.39
N ALA A 259 -2.28 5.78 -9.12
CA ALA A 259 -2.28 7.03 -8.38
C ALA A 259 -1.37 8.06 -9.06
N ALA A 260 -1.86 9.29 -9.18
CA ALA A 260 -1.09 10.39 -9.76
C ALA A 260 0.13 10.71 -8.89
N GLY A 261 1.27 10.94 -9.54
CA GLY A 261 2.39 11.59 -8.88
C GLY A 261 2.18 13.11 -8.80
N GLY A 262 2.99 13.76 -8.00
CA GLY A 262 3.00 15.21 -7.84
C GLY A 262 3.20 15.97 -9.14
N THR A 263 2.46 17.05 -9.34
CA THR A 263 2.66 17.94 -10.50
C THR A 263 3.98 18.72 -10.35
N PRO A 264 4.77 18.89 -11.42
CA PRO A 264 6.05 19.59 -11.35
C PRO A 264 5.87 21.07 -11.01
N ALA A 265 6.86 21.66 -10.33
CA ALA A 265 6.99 23.11 -10.19
C ALA A 265 7.72 23.72 -11.39
N THR A 266 7.64 25.04 -11.52
CA THR A 266 8.49 25.82 -12.44
C THR A 266 9.29 26.83 -11.62
N VAL A 267 10.61 26.77 -11.69
CA VAL A 267 11.53 27.69 -11.02
C VAL A 267 12.25 28.51 -12.08
N GLY A 268 11.93 29.81 -12.14
CA GLY A 268 12.38 30.67 -13.25
C GLY A 268 11.85 30.16 -14.60
N SER A 269 12.75 29.80 -15.51
CA SER A 269 12.42 29.24 -16.83
C SER A 269 12.53 27.71 -16.90
N HIS A 270 12.72 27.02 -15.77
CA HIS A 270 13.00 25.59 -15.72
C HIS A 270 11.83 24.82 -15.11
N VAL A 271 11.51 23.67 -15.71
CA VAL A 271 10.54 22.72 -15.17
C VAL A 271 11.27 21.72 -14.29
N GLU A 272 10.80 21.58 -13.07
CA GLU A 272 11.41 20.69 -12.08
C GLU A 272 10.73 19.31 -12.07
N GLY A 273 11.29 18.37 -11.30
CA GLY A 273 10.87 16.98 -11.34
C GLY A 273 9.44 16.77 -10.83
N ALA A 274 8.59 16.19 -11.68
CA ALA A 274 7.29 15.66 -11.28
C ALA A 274 7.44 14.39 -10.43
N GLY A 275 6.38 14.01 -9.72
CA GLY A 275 6.31 12.72 -9.03
C GLY A 275 5.94 11.56 -9.96
N GLY A 276 6.48 10.38 -9.67
CA GLY A 276 6.16 9.13 -10.36
C GLY A 276 4.78 8.60 -9.97
N ARG A 277 4.09 7.92 -10.89
CA ARG A 277 2.77 7.32 -10.62
C ARG A 277 2.90 5.96 -9.90
N GLY A 278 1.97 5.66 -9.00
CA GLY A 278 1.93 4.38 -8.28
C GLY A 278 1.61 3.18 -9.18
N GLY A 279 1.92 1.96 -8.75
CA GLY A 279 1.51 0.72 -9.40
C GLY A 279 0.01 0.46 -9.22
N ALA A 280 -0.65 -0.03 -10.27
CA ALA A 280 -2.07 -0.41 -10.27
C ALA A 280 -2.41 -1.21 -11.54
N GLY A 281 -3.58 -1.85 -11.55
CA GLY A 281 -4.10 -2.55 -12.72
C GLY A 281 -3.15 -3.64 -13.19
N ASP A 282 -2.78 -3.58 -14.47
CA ASP A 282 -1.83 -4.52 -15.09
C ASP A 282 -0.35 -4.19 -14.80
N GLY A 283 -0.06 -3.02 -14.21
CA GLY A 283 1.30 -2.54 -13.96
C GLY A 283 1.65 -2.54 -12.47
N LEU A 284 2.36 -3.59 -12.02
CA LEU A 284 2.77 -3.73 -10.61
C LEU A 284 3.82 -2.70 -10.19
N ASP A 285 4.76 -2.38 -11.06
CA ASP A 285 5.88 -1.52 -10.67
C ASP A 285 5.45 -0.06 -10.56
N GLY A 286 5.98 0.64 -9.56
CA GLY A 286 5.88 2.10 -9.50
C GLY A 286 6.65 2.73 -10.66
N LEU A 287 6.18 3.88 -11.17
CA LEU A 287 6.84 4.54 -12.30
C LEU A 287 7.92 5.50 -11.82
N GLN A 288 9.01 5.55 -12.58
CA GLN A 288 9.98 6.65 -12.53
C GLN A 288 9.39 7.89 -13.22
N PRO A 289 9.46 9.09 -12.62
CA PRO A 289 9.08 10.32 -13.30
C PRO A 289 10.15 10.80 -14.27
N ALA A 290 9.80 11.76 -15.12
CA ALA A 290 10.78 12.48 -15.91
C ALA A 290 11.79 13.21 -15.01
N ASN A 291 13.00 13.41 -15.52
CA ASN A 291 14.03 14.18 -14.83
C ASN A 291 13.60 15.65 -14.68
N GLY A 292 13.98 16.25 -13.55
CA GLY A 292 13.89 17.70 -13.36
C GLY A 292 15.13 18.41 -13.89
N TYR A 293 15.11 19.74 -13.90
CA TYR A 293 16.27 20.51 -14.28
C TYR A 293 17.30 20.54 -13.14
N TYR A 294 16.92 21.10 -11.99
CA TYR A 294 17.75 21.14 -10.79
C TYR A 294 17.41 20.02 -9.83
N ASN A 295 16.12 19.76 -9.57
CA ASN A 295 15.72 18.76 -8.60
C ASN A 295 14.71 17.76 -9.16
N GLY A 296 14.84 16.51 -8.72
CA GLY A 296 14.01 15.39 -9.14
C GLY A 296 12.83 15.15 -8.20
N GLY A 297 11.70 14.75 -8.77
CA GLY A 297 10.57 14.23 -8.00
C GLY A 297 10.74 12.74 -7.69
N GLY A 298 10.05 12.26 -6.67
CA GLY A 298 10.19 10.89 -6.21
C GLY A 298 9.47 9.87 -7.09
N GLY A 299 9.93 8.62 -7.06
CA GLY A 299 9.31 7.50 -7.77
C GLY A 299 7.98 7.07 -7.14
N GLY A 300 7.09 6.48 -7.93
CA GLY A 300 5.83 5.92 -7.42
C GLY A 300 6.06 4.63 -6.62
N GLY A 301 5.15 4.31 -5.70
CA GLY A 301 5.17 3.02 -4.98
C GLY A 301 4.59 1.88 -5.82
N ALA A 302 5.01 0.65 -5.60
CA ALA A 302 4.50 -0.52 -6.30
C ALA A 302 3.05 -0.89 -5.91
N ALA A 303 2.34 -1.62 -6.77
CA ALA A 303 1.07 -2.27 -6.44
C ALA A 303 1.33 -3.53 -5.61
N GLY A 304 0.51 -3.78 -4.61
CA GLY A 304 0.66 -4.88 -3.69
C GLY A 304 0.21 -6.25 -4.22
N ARG A 305 -0.30 -7.09 -3.32
CA ARG A 305 -0.64 -8.50 -3.60
C ARG A 305 -2.07 -8.81 -3.18
N ILE A 306 -2.77 -9.54 -4.03
CA ILE A 306 -4.09 -10.11 -3.73
C ILE A 306 -3.99 -11.62 -3.90
N ARG A 307 -4.51 -12.37 -2.93
CA ARG A 307 -4.53 -13.82 -2.94
C ARG A 307 -5.92 -14.32 -2.57
N ILE A 308 -6.44 -15.26 -3.36
CA ILE A 308 -7.74 -15.88 -3.12
C ILE A 308 -7.59 -17.40 -3.09
N ASN A 309 -7.76 -17.99 -1.92
CA ASN A 309 -7.72 -19.43 -1.69
C ASN A 309 -9.14 -19.99 -1.55
N THR A 310 -9.44 -21.07 -2.27
CA THR A 310 -10.74 -21.76 -2.25
C THR A 310 -10.60 -23.27 -2.11
N HIS A 311 -11.66 -23.96 -1.69
CA HIS A 311 -11.68 -25.43 -1.64
C HIS A 311 -12.28 -25.98 -2.94
N ARG A 312 -11.41 -26.48 -3.83
CA ARG A 312 -11.72 -27.25 -5.06
C ARG A 312 -12.32 -26.47 -6.25
N ALA A 313 -13.13 -25.42 -6.03
CA ALA A 313 -13.67 -24.58 -7.10
C ALA A 313 -12.90 -23.27 -7.23
N ALA A 314 -12.77 -22.72 -8.44
CA ALA A 314 -12.21 -21.38 -8.62
C ALA A 314 -13.12 -20.31 -7.97
N PRO A 315 -12.56 -19.19 -7.47
CA PRO A 315 -13.37 -18.10 -6.95
C PRO A 315 -14.23 -17.48 -8.06
N VAL A 316 -15.41 -16.99 -7.68
CA VAL A 316 -16.33 -16.31 -8.60
C VAL A 316 -16.03 -14.81 -8.57
N LEU A 317 -15.51 -14.27 -9.68
CA LEU A 317 -15.08 -12.87 -9.81
C LEU A 317 -15.97 -12.10 -10.81
N THR A 318 -17.28 -12.09 -10.58
CA THR A 318 -18.27 -11.46 -11.48
C THR A 318 -18.32 -9.95 -11.27
N SER A 319 -18.07 -9.15 -12.32
CA SER A 319 -18.12 -7.68 -12.28
C SER A 319 -17.18 -7.02 -11.25
N ALA A 320 -16.23 -7.78 -10.72
CA ALA A 320 -15.30 -7.32 -9.68
C ALA A 320 -14.30 -6.30 -10.23
N THR A 321 -14.04 -5.25 -9.45
CA THR A 321 -12.87 -4.38 -9.67
C THR A 321 -11.71 -4.90 -8.84
N ILE A 322 -10.70 -5.47 -9.49
CA ILE A 322 -9.53 -6.05 -8.82
C ILE A 322 -8.28 -5.34 -9.32
N SER A 323 -7.54 -4.73 -8.40
CA SER A 323 -6.30 -4.03 -8.70
C SER A 323 -5.26 -4.28 -7.60
N PRO A 324 -4.08 -4.84 -7.93
CA PRO A 324 -3.63 -5.24 -9.27
C PRO A 324 -4.45 -6.41 -9.85
N THR A 325 -4.54 -6.48 -11.18
CA THR A 325 -5.40 -7.46 -11.88
C THR A 325 -4.84 -8.88 -11.81
N PRO A 326 -5.64 -9.92 -12.09
CA PRO A 326 -5.11 -11.28 -12.27
C PRO A 326 -4.05 -11.39 -13.38
N ALA A 327 -4.20 -10.62 -14.47
CA ALA A 327 -3.27 -10.64 -15.60
C ALA A 327 -1.87 -10.09 -15.25
N SER A 328 -1.79 -9.17 -14.28
CA SER A 328 -0.51 -8.63 -13.79
C SER A 328 0.34 -9.63 -13.01
N GLY A 329 -0.23 -10.75 -12.54
CA GLY A 329 0.38 -11.63 -11.54
C GLY A 329 0.37 -11.07 -10.11
N GLY A 330 -0.21 -9.89 -9.88
CA GLY A 330 -0.43 -9.30 -8.56
C GLY A 330 -1.63 -9.89 -7.82
N CYS A 331 -2.65 -10.37 -8.54
CA CYS A 331 -3.75 -11.14 -7.98
C CYS A 331 -3.64 -12.62 -8.38
N THR A 332 -3.54 -13.52 -7.40
CA THR A 332 -3.39 -14.97 -7.66
C THR A 332 -4.45 -15.79 -6.93
N THR A 333 -4.70 -17.00 -7.43
CA THR A 333 -5.67 -17.95 -6.85
C THR A 333 -5.04 -19.30 -6.52
N GLY A 334 -5.60 -20.04 -5.57
CA GLY A 334 -5.27 -21.45 -5.42
C GLY A 334 -6.02 -22.14 -4.29
N ALA A 335 -5.48 -23.24 -3.80
CA ALA A 335 -6.18 -24.11 -2.87
C ALA A 335 -5.92 -23.73 -1.41
N ILE A 336 -6.93 -23.90 -0.56
CA ILE A 336 -6.75 -23.94 0.90
C ILE A 336 -5.85 -25.12 1.22
N ALA A 337 -4.86 -24.94 2.09
CA ALA A 337 -4.08 -26.03 2.63
C ALA A 337 -4.99 -26.90 3.52
N VAL A 338 -5.57 -27.96 2.94
CA VAL A 338 -6.25 -29.00 3.70
C VAL A 338 -5.15 -29.96 4.15
N THR A 339 -4.77 -29.91 5.43
CA THR A 339 -4.07 -31.06 6.02
C THR A 339 -5.03 -32.25 5.92
N PRO A 340 -4.64 -33.36 5.27
CA PRO A 340 -5.46 -34.56 5.19
C PRO A 340 -5.80 -35.13 6.56
#